data_AF-A0A3E0TM67-F1
#
_entry.id   AF-A0A3E0TM67-F1
#
_cell.length_a   1.000
_cell.length_b   1.000
_cell.length_c   1.000
_cell.angle_alpha   90.00
_cell.angle_beta   90.00
_cell.angle_gamma   90.00
#
_symmetry.space_group_name_H-M   'P 1'
#
loop_
_entity.id
_entity.type
_entity.pdbx_description
1 polymer ?
#
loop_
_entity_poly.entity_id
_entity_poly.type
_entity_poly.pdbx_seq_one_letter_code
_entity_poly.pdbx_strand_id
1 'polypeptide(L)'
;MKVTHLILLIALTQLLQGCSLFLPPPASTPVITAQPLAAKPNLSAYYQWLKGLEAEQLASETALQQQRKSEQVPDADLFLLLLRSLPSSPIHNPYTAKAMLNQGDFNQYIYAHVSAADLAFVTMLRDQLNQQLLLLQANKQNVTQSQQEIAKLTLKLAMYQEANTSLTEKLEQLKAIEAQLNARDH
;
A
#
# COMPACT_ATOMS: atom_id res chain seq x y z
N MET A 1 -3.77 -58.63 -21.16
CA MET A 1 -4.23 -57.26 -20.80
C MET A 1 -4.27 -57.03 -19.29
N LYS A 2 -3.19 -57.34 -18.54
CA LYS A 2 -3.11 -57.06 -17.08
C LYS A 2 -1.86 -56.29 -16.69
N VAL A 3 -0.83 -56.26 -17.54
CA VAL A 3 0.45 -55.60 -17.24
C VAL A 3 0.41 -54.11 -17.56
N THR A 4 -0.35 -53.69 -18.58
CA THR A 4 -0.49 -52.27 -18.96
C THR A 4 -1.29 -51.44 -17.95
N HIS A 5 -2.24 -52.04 -17.24
CA HIS A 5 -2.97 -51.35 -16.16
C HIS A 5 -2.14 -51.21 -14.88
N LEU A 6 -1.22 -52.13 -14.61
CA LEU A 6 -0.34 -52.07 -13.44
C LEU A 6 0.70 -50.95 -13.58
N ILE A 7 1.22 -50.72 -14.80
CA ILE A 7 2.18 -49.64 -15.07
C ILE A 7 1.50 -48.26 -15.00
N LEU A 8 0.23 -48.15 -15.45
CA LEU A 8 -0.53 -46.91 -15.34
C LEU A 8 -0.86 -46.53 -13.89
N LEU A 9 -1.05 -47.52 -13.00
CA LEU A 9 -1.29 -47.27 -11.57
C LEU A 9 -0.03 -46.82 -10.81
N ILE A 10 1.15 -47.27 -11.22
CA ILE A 10 2.42 -46.91 -10.56
C ILE A 10 2.87 -45.49 -10.95
N ALA A 11 2.50 -45.01 -12.15
CA ALA A 11 2.79 -43.64 -12.57
C ALA A 11 1.93 -42.58 -11.85
N LEU A 12 0.73 -42.95 -11.39
CA LEU A 12 -0.20 -42.02 -10.73
C LEU A 12 0.13 -41.77 -9.24
N THR A 13 0.93 -42.63 -8.60
CA THR A 13 1.28 -42.52 -7.17
C THR A 13 2.53 -41.67 -6.90
N GLN A 14 3.34 -41.36 -7.92
CA GLN A 14 4.53 -40.51 -7.73
C GLN A 14 4.24 -38.99 -7.84
N LEU A 15 3.02 -38.60 -8.22
CA LEU A 15 2.58 -37.20 -8.22
C LEU A 15 2.07 -36.70 -6.84
N LEU A 16 2.10 -37.53 -5.79
CA LEU A 16 1.61 -37.17 -4.45
C LEU A 16 2.69 -37.06 -3.36
N GLN A 17 3.99 -37.13 -3.68
CA GLN A 17 5.05 -36.91 -2.67
C GLN A 17 5.44 -35.43 -2.45
N GLY A 18 4.67 -34.49 -2.99
CA GLY A 18 4.87 -33.05 -2.77
C GLY A 18 3.96 -32.47 -1.70
N CYS A 19 3.98 -32.98 -0.45
CA CYS A 19 3.38 -32.27 0.69
C CYS A 19 3.88 -32.84 2.03
N SER A 20 5.08 -32.45 2.44
CA SER A 20 5.50 -32.47 3.85
C SER A 20 6.25 -31.18 4.17
N LEU A 21 5.54 -30.05 4.05
CA LEU A 21 6.00 -28.77 4.57
C LEU A 21 5.37 -28.53 5.94
N PHE A 22 6.27 -28.50 6.93
CA PHE A 22 6.20 -27.74 8.17
C PHE A 22 5.28 -28.25 9.29
N LEU A 23 5.86 -29.12 10.13
CA LEU A 23 5.68 -28.92 11.57
C LEU A 23 6.28 -27.55 11.94
N PRO A 24 5.57 -26.68 12.66
CA PRO A 24 6.19 -25.50 13.24
C PRO A 24 7.26 -25.97 14.25
N PRO A 25 8.50 -25.48 14.17
CA PRO A 25 9.45 -25.70 15.27
C PRO A 25 8.85 -25.10 16.56
N PRO A 26 9.14 -25.69 17.73
CA PRO A 26 8.71 -25.11 19.00
C PRO A 26 9.23 -23.67 19.08
N ALA A 27 8.35 -22.77 19.53
CA ALA A 27 8.59 -21.35 19.67
C ALA A 27 9.99 -21.08 20.24
N SER A 28 10.92 -20.80 19.35
CA SER A 28 12.20 -20.22 19.70
C SER A 28 11.90 -18.74 19.79
N THR A 29 11.87 -18.23 21.01
CA THR A 29 11.89 -16.80 21.29
C THR A 29 12.95 -16.17 20.38
N PRO A 30 12.64 -15.12 19.61
CA PRO A 30 13.69 -14.39 18.92
C PRO A 30 14.56 -13.77 20.01
N VAL A 31 15.73 -14.37 20.21
CA VAL A 31 16.80 -13.75 20.98
C VAL A 31 17.10 -12.44 20.29
N ILE A 32 16.83 -11.35 20.99
CA ILE A 32 17.27 -9.99 20.64
C ILE A 32 18.79 -10.05 20.63
N THR A 33 19.35 -10.41 19.49
CA THR A 33 20.80 -10.40 19.27
C THR A 33 21.04 -9.33 18.24
N ALA A 34 21.58 -8.21 18.70
CA ALA A 34 22.16 -7.20 17.82
C ALA A 34 23.08 -7.92 16.83
N GLN A 35 22.83 -7.77 15.53
CA GLN A 35 23.71 -8.31 14.49
C GLN A 35 25.13 -7.76 14.69
N PRO A 36 26.17 -8.61 14.57
CA PRO A 36 27.56 -8.21 14.74
C PRO A 36 28.01 -7.27 13.62
N LEU A 37 28.72 -6.20 13.99
CA LEU A 37 29.20 -5.08 13.16
C LEU A 37 30.11 -5.43 11.95
N ALA A 38 30.39 -6.70 11.67
CA ALA A 38 31.42 -7.11 10.70
C ALA A 38 30.89 -7.86 9.45
N ALA A 39 29.60 -8.20 9.40
CA ALA A 39 29.00 -8.88 8.26
C ALA A 39 28.21 -7.88 7.40
N LYS A 40 28.28 -8.01 6.07
CA LYS A 40 27.45 -7.21 5.15
C LYS A 40 25.97 -7.34 5.56
N PRO A 41 25.20 -6.24 5.56
CA PRO A 41 23.79 -6.29 5.92
C PRO A 41 23.01 -7.13 4.90
N ASN A 42 22.21 -8.07 5.40
CA ASN A 42 21.29 -8.85 4.57
C ASN A 42 19.93 -8.14 4.54
N LEU A 43 19.74 -7.31 3.52
CA LEU A 43 18.59 -6.40 3.43
C LEU A 43 17.29 -7.14 3.13
N SER A 44 17.34 -8.16 2.27
CA SER A 44 16.18 -8.97 1.90
C SER A 44 15.63 -9.74 3.10
N ALA A 45 16.50 -10.40 3.88
CA ALA A 45 16.09 -11.09 5.10
C ALA A 45 15.56 -10.13 6.17
N TYR A 46 16.23 -8.99 6.35
CA TYR A 46 15.78 -7.96 7.30
C TYR A 46 14.41 -7.39 6.89
N TYR A 47 14.17 -7.10 5.62
CA TYR A 47 12.87 -6.63 5.14
C TYR A 47 11.76 -7.68 5.31
N GLN A 48 12.09 -8.97 5.11
CA GLN A 48 11.15 -10.05 5.36
C GLN A 48 10.82 -10.18 6.86
N TRP A 49 11.81 -10.02 7.73
CA TRP A 49 11.59 -9.98 9.18
C TRP A 49 10.69 -8.80 9.57
N LEU A 50 10.94 -7.60 9.06
CA LEU A 50 10.11 -6.41 9.31
C LEU A 50 8.63 -6.64 8.96
N LYS A 51 8.35 -7.37 7.88
CA LYS A 51 6.97 -7.69 7.45
C LYS A 51 6.21 -8.56 8.45
N GLY A 52 6.92 -9.32 9.29
CA GLY A 52 6.32 -10.17 10.31
C GLY A 52 6.15 -9.49 11.68
N LEU A 53 6.52 -8.21 11.81
CA LEU A 53 6.44 -7.48 13.06
C LEU A 53 5.08 -6.82 13.26
N GLU A 54 4.63 -6.81 14.51
CA GLU A 54 3.47 -6.05 14.95
C GLU A 54 3.79 -4.55 15.05
N ALA A 55 2.75 -3.70 15.13
CA ALA A 55 2.90 -2.25 15.11
C ALA A 55 3.83 -1.71 16.23
N GLU A 56 3.75 -2.25 17.44
CA GLU A 56 4.60 -1.85 18.57
C GLU A 56 6.08 -2.24 18.38
N GLN A 57 6.30 -3.41 17.77
CA GLN A 57 7.65 -3.88 17.43
C GLN A 57 8.26 -3.05 16.30
N LEU A 58 7.46 -2.69 15.29
CA LEU A 58 7.86 -1.77 14.23
C LEU A 58 8.20 -0.38 14.76
N ALA A 59 7.43 0.12 15.73
CA ALA A 59 7.72 1.39 16.39
C ALA A 59 9.04 1.33 17.18
N SER A 60 9.27 0.23 17.90
CA SER A 60 10.51 -0.01 18.64
C SER A 60 11.73 -0.08 17.71
N GLU A 61 11.62 -0.84 16.61
CA GLU A 61 12.67 -0.96 15.60
C GLU A 61 12.93 0.39 14.91
N THR A 62 11.88 1.17 14.65
CA THR A 62 12.01 2.51 14.10
C THR A 62 12.80 3.43 15.04
N ALA A 63 12.48 3.43 16.33
CA ALA A 63 13.19 4.21 17.33
C ALA A 63 14.67 3.80 17.41
N LEU A 64 14.93 2.48 17.40
CA LEU A 64 16.29 1.93 17.41
C LEU A 64 17.10 2.41 16.21
N GLN A 65 16.57 2.31 14.99
CA GLN A 65 17.31 2.71 13.79
C GLN A 65 17.48 4.22 13.70
N GLN A 66 16.52 5.01 14.20
CA GLN A 66 16.65 6.46 14.30
C GLN A 66 17.76 6.86 15.30
N GLN A 67 17.85 6.16 16.43
CA GLN A 67 18.94 6.35 17.39
C GLN A 67 20.29 5.96 16.78
N ARG A 68 20.40 4.80 16.14
CA ARG A 68 21.62 4.34 15.47
C ARG A 68 22.09 5.30 14.40
N LYS A 69 21.16 5.90 13.65
CA LYS A 69 21.47 6.98 12.71
C LYS A 69 22.09 8.20 13.42
N SER A 70 21.54 8.60 14.57
CA SER A 70 22.11 9.72 15.35
C SER A 70 23.51 9.40 15.90
N GLU A 71 23.77 8.12 16.18
CA GLU A 71 25.08 7.58 16.56
C GLU A 71 26.00 7.32 15.35
N GLN A 72 25.57 7.68 14.14
CA GLN A 72 26.32 7.51 12.88
C GLN A 72 26.68 6.05 12.57
N VAL A 73 25.83 5.10 12.99
CA VAL A 73 25.97 3.69 12.60
C VAL A 73 25.76 3.56 11.09
N PRO A 74 26.72 3.00 10.32
CA PRO A 74 26.72 3.05 8.85
C PRO A 74 25.45 2.50 8.18
N ASP A 75 24.91 1.39 8.67
CA ASP A 75 23.76 0.71 8.04
C ASP A 75 22.40 1.24 8.51
N ALA A 76 22.35 2.20 9.44
CA ALA A 76 21.10 2.71 9.99
C ALA A 76 20.21 3.32 8.90
N ASP A 77 20.80 4.04 7.94
CA ASP A 77 20.05 4.61 6.82
C ASP A 77 19.51 3.54 5.85
N LEU A 78 20.18 2.37 5.71
CA LEU A 78 19.65 1.25 4.94
C LEU A 78 18.40 0.66 5.62
N PHE A 79 18.44 0.46 6.92
CA PHE A 79 17.28 -0.08 7.66
C PHE A 79 16.13 0.92 7.72
N LEU A 80 16.41 2.21 7.87
CA LEU A 80 15.41 3.28 7.78
C LEU A 80 14.79 3.38 6.38
N LEU A 81 15.57 3.18 5.31
CA LEU A 81 15.01 3.06 3.96
C LEU A 81 13.93 1.96 3.91
N LEU A 82 14.26 0.78 4.43
CA LEU A 82 13.35 -0.38 4.40
C LEU A 82 12.08 -0.12 5.21
N LEU A 83 12.21 0.45 6.41
CA LEU A 83 11.07 0.86 7.22
C LEU A 83 10.18 1.89 6.49
N ARG A 84 10.77 2.92 5.85
CA ARG A 84 10.01 3.91 5.07
C ARG A 84 9.31 3.31 3.86
N SER A 85 9.87 2.27 3.27
CA SER A 85 9.26 1.57 2.14
C SER A 85 8.11 0.63 2.53
N LEU A 86 8.04 0.21 3.80
CA LEU A 86 7.10 -0.79 4.29
C LEU A 86 5.74 -0.17 4.67
N PRO A 87 4.61 -0.57 4.06
CA PRO A 87 3.29 0.02 4.35
C PRO A 87 2.81 -0.11 5.80
N SER A 88 3.21 -1.17 6.50
CA SER A 88 2.85 -1.39 7.90
C SER A 88 3.70 -0.57 8.88
N SER A 89 4.79 0.05 8.43
CA SER A 89 5.67 0.84 9.30
C SER A 89 5.02 2.15 9.73
N PRO A 90 5.19 2.59 10.99
CA PRO A 90 4.69 3.88 11.45
C PRO A 90 5.35 5.08 10.74
N ILE A 91 6.53 4.88 10.15
CA ILE A 91 7.22 5.90 9.36
C ILE A 91 7.12 5.66 7.86
N HIS A 92 6.13 4.86 7.43
CA HIS A 92 5.89 4.58 6.01
C HIS A 92 5.78 5.89 5.23
N ASN A 93 6.71 6.08 4.29
CA ASN A 93 6.71 7.20 3.40
C ASN A 93 7.44 6.80 2.11
N PRO A 94 6.70 6.33 1.09
CA PRO A 94 7.31 5.84 -0.15
C PRO A 94 8.00 6.95 -0.95
N TYR A 95 7.57 8.22 -0.79
CA TYR A 95 8.26 9.37 -1.40
C TYR A 95 9.64 9.56 -0.78
N THR A 96 9.74 9.54 0.56
CA THR A 96 11.03 9.66 1.25
C THR A 96 11.93 8.46 0.96
N ALA A 97 11.39 7.24 0.96
CA ALA A 97 12.16 6.04 0.59
C ALA A 97 12.73 6.16 -0.84
N LYS A 98 11.92 6.62 -1.79
CA LYS A 98 12.38 6.84 -3.17
C LYS A 98 13.43 7.94 -3.27
N ALA A 99 13.25 9.02 -2.51
CA ALA A 99 14.22 10.12 -2.45
C ALA A 99 15.58 9.63 -1.93
N MET A 100 15.60 8.80 -0.88
CA MET A 100 16.83 8.18 -0.37
C MET A 100 17.51 7.35 -1.48
N LEU A 101 16.77 6.49 -2.19
CA LEU A 101 17.31 5.69 -3.30
C LEU A 101 17.76 6.50 -4.53
N ASN A 102 17.46 7.79 -4.59
CA ASN A 102 17.93 8.69 -5.64
C ASN A 102 19.18 9.48 -5.23
N GLN A 103 19.56 9.46 -3.96
CA GLN A 103 20.77 10.15 -3.49
C GLN A 103 22.02 9.43 -4.00
N GLY A 104 22.91 10.18 -4.66
CA GLY A 104 24.12 9.62 -5.27
C GLY A 104 25.01 8.91 -4.27
N ASP A 105 25.31 9.57 -3.15
CA ASP A 105 26.20 9.05 -2.11
C ASP A 105 25.63 7.78 -1.45
N PHE A 106 24.31 7.76 -1.21
CA PHE A 106 23.63 6.59 -0.65
C PHE A 106 23.64 5.40 -1.61
N ASN A 107 23.48 5.63 -2.91
CA ASN A 107 23.63 4.58 -3.91
C ASN A 107 25.07 4.04 -3.95
N GLN A 108 26.08 4.91 -3.88
CA GLN A 108 27.48 4.46 -3.80
C GLN A 108 27.71 3.60 -2.55
N TYR A 109 27.15 3.99 -1.40
CA TYR A 109 27.19 3.18 -0.18
C TYR A 109 26.57 1.80 -0.39
N ILE A 110 25.36 1.75 -0.96
CA ILE A 110 24.66 0.50 -1.28
C ILE A 110 25.54 -0.39 -2.17
N TYR A 111 26.08 0.14 -3.26
CA TYR A 111 26.92 -0.64 -4.19
C TYR A 111 28.19 -1.21 -3.54
N ALA A 112 28.78 -0.49 -2.60
CA ALA A 112 30.00 -0.92 -1.92
C ALA A 112 29.73 -1.94 -0.79
N HIS A 113 28.64 -1.78 -0.03
CA HIS A 113 28.45 -2.49 1.24
C HIS A 113 27.43 -3.63 1.16
N VAL A 114 26.58 -3.67 0.13
CA VAL A 114 25.50 -4.65 0.01
C VAL A 114 25.93 -5.85 -0.84
N SER A 115 25.26 -6.99 -0.68
CA SER A 115 25.49 -8.20 -1.48
C SER A 115 24.87 -8.08 -2.88
N ALA A 116 25.33 -8.86 -3.86
CA ALA A 116 24.73 -8.83 -5.21
C ALA A 116 23.23 -9.22 -5.22
N ALA A 117 22.83 -10.17 -4.37
CA ALA A 117 21.43 -10.55 -4.20
C ALA A 117 20.61 -9.40 -3.61
N ASP A 118 21.14 -8.70 -2.61
CA ASP A 118 20.46 -7.56 -2.01
C ASP A 118 20.47 -6.32 -2.92
N LEU A 119 21.42 -6.19 -3.84
CA LEU A 119 21.37 -5.17 -4.90
C LEU A 119 20.21 -5.40 -5.87
N ALA A 120 19.95 -6.66 -6.24
CA ALA A 120 18.78 -7.02 -7.02
C ALA A 120 17.49 -6.70 -6.24
N PHE A 121 17.47 -7.01 -4.94
CA PHE A 121 16.36 -6.63 -4.06
C PHE A 121 16.15 -5.11 -3.98
N VAL A 122 17.20 -4.30 -3.79
CA VAL A 122 17.10 -2.83 -3.79
C VAL A 122 16.60 -2.30 -5.14
N THR A 123 17.03 -2.91 -6.24
CA THR A 123 16.57 -2.54 -7.59
C THR A 123 15.07 -2.83 -7.73
N MET A 124 14.63 -4.02 -7.34
CA MET A 124 13.20 -4.37 -7.30
C MET A 124 12.41 -3.42 -6.41
N LEU A 125 12.94 -3.08 -5.22
CA LEU A 125 12.31 -2.14 -4.29
C LEU A 125 12.13 -0.75 -4.93
N ARG A 126 13.13 -0.29 -5.70
CA ARG A 126 13.05 0.97 -6.45
C ARG A 126 11.92 0.95 -7.46
N ASP A 127 11.75 -0.15 -8.19
CA ASP A 127 10.69 -0.31 -9.19
C ASP A 127 9.31 -0.37 -8.54
N GLN A 128 9.18 -1.10 -7.42
CA GLN A 128 7.94 -1.16 -6.65
C GLN A 128 7.56 0.23 -6.11
N LEU A 129 8.51 0.99 -5.58
CA LEU A 129 8.28 2.36 -5.14
C LEU A 129 7.83 3.26 -6.30
N ASN A 130 8.46 3.16 -7.47
CA ASN A 130 8.03 3.90 -8.67
C ASN A 130 6.58 3.61 -9.04
N GLN A 131 6.21 2.33 -9.11
CA GLN A 131 4.84 1.92 -9.42
C GLN A 131 3.86 2.44 -8.36
N GLN A 132 4.20 2.32 -7.08
CA GLN A 132 3.37 2.83 -5.99
C GLN A 132 3.17 4.35 -6.11
N LEU A 133 4.22 5.12 -6.40
CA LEU A 133 4.12 6.57 -6.56
C LEU A 133 3.24 6.96 -7.75
N LEU A 134 3.33 6.24 -8.87
CA LEU A 134 2.47 6.44 -10.03
C LEU A 134 0.99 6.22 -9.68
N LEU A 135 0.69 5.12 -8.96
CA LEU A 135 -0.68 4.81 -8.51
C LEU A 135 -1.20 5.88 -7.53
N LEU A 136 -0.37 6.35 -6.60
CA LEU A 136 -0.74 7.41 -5.67
C LEU A 136 -1.05 8.72 -6.41
N GLN A 137 -0.29 9.06 -7.44
CA GLN A 137 -0.54 10.23 -8.27
C GLN A 137 -1.85 10.11 -9.06
N ALA A 138 -2.06 8.97 -9.73
CA ALA A 138 -3.29 8.71 -10.47
C ALA A 138 -4.53 8.77 -9.55
N ASN A 139 -4.45 8.17 -8.37
CA ASN A 139 -5.54 8.23 -7.39
C ASN A 139 -5.83 9.66 -6.92
N LYS A 140 -4.80 10.47 -6.64
CA LYS A 140 -4.98 11.88 -6.28
C LYS A 140 -5.69 12.67 -7.40
N GLN A 141 -5.33 12.41 -8.65
CA GLN A 141 -5.97 13.04 -9.81
C GLN A 141 -7.43 12.63 -9.94
N ASN A 142 -7.72 11.32 -9.85
CA ASN A 142 -9.09 10.79 -9.92
C ASN A 142 -9.98 11.37 -8.81
N VAL A 143 -9.49 11.40 -7.56
CA VAL A 143 -10.22 11.98 -6.43
C VAL A 143 -10.53 13.46 -6.66
N THR A 144 -9.56 14.22 -7.19
CA THR A 144 -9.76 15.64 -7.50
C THR A 144 -10.82 15.83 -8.59
N GLN A 145 -10.77 15.03 -9.66
CA GLN A 145 -11.76 15.07 -10.73
C GLN A 145 -13.16 14.70 -10.22
N SER A 146 -13.28 13.64 -9.43
CA SER A 146 -14.57 13.24 -8.84
C SER A 146 -15.13 14.33 -7.93
N GLN A 147 -14.29 15.00 -7.12
CA GLN A 147 -14.75 16.11 -6.28
C GLN A 147 -15.26 17.31 -7.11
N GLN A 148 -14.60 17.63 -8.21
CA GLN A 148 -15.07 18.68 -9.14
C GLN A 148 -16.40 18.32 -9.78
N GLU A 149 -16.57 17.06 -10.18
CA GLU A 149 -17.83 16.57 -10.76
C GLU A 149 -18.96 16.59 -9.74
N ILE A 150 -18.70 16.14 -8.50
CA ILE A 150 -19.66 16.22 -7.41
C ILE A 150 -20.08 17.68 -7.18
N ALA A 151 -19.13 18.62 -7.07
CA ALA A 151 -19.45 20.03 -6.87
C ALA A 151 -20.33 20.60 -8.00
N LYS A 152 -20.04 20.23 -9.26
CA LYS A 152 -20.86 20.63 -10.42
C LYS A 152 -22.27 20.05 -10.37
N LEU A 153 -22.41 18.78 -10.01
CA LEU A 153 -23.70 18.11 -9.87
C LEU A 153 -24.52 18.71 -8.72
N THR A 154 -23.88 19.01 -7.58
CA THR A 154 -24.52 19.68 -6.44
C THR A 154 -25.09 21.04 -6.83
N LEU A 155 -24.31 21.85 -7.58
CA LEU A 155 -24.78 23.16 -8.04
C LEU A 155 -25.98 23.02 -9.00
N LYS A 156 -25.91 22.08 -9.95
CA LYS A 156 -27.01 21.81 -10.88
C LYS A 156 -28.27 21.33 -10.15
N LEU A 157 -28.11 20.50 -9.12
CA LEU A 157 -29.22 20.02 -8.31
C LEU A 157 -29.91 21.16 -7.56
N ALA A 158 -29.13 22.08 -6.97
CA ALA A 158 -29.68 23.28 -6.33
C ALA A 158 -30.47 24.17 -7.30
N MET A 159 -29.94 24.39 -8.51
CA MET A 159 -30.66 25.15 -9.55
C MET A 159 -31.98 24.48 -9.96
N TYR A 160 -32.00 23.16 -10.10
CA TYR A 160 -33.23 22.43 -10.43
C TYR A 160 -34.24 22.46 -9.28
N GLN A 161 -33.79 22.42 -8.02
CA GLN A 161 -34.66 22.59 -6.87
C GLN A 161 -35.31 23.97 -6.87
N GLU A 162 -34.53 25.02 -7.10
CA GLU A 162 -35.05 26.39 -7.18
C GLU A 162 -36.08 26.56 -8.32
N ALA A 163 -35.77 26.02 -9.51
CA ALA A 163 -36.69 26.05 -10.63
C ALA A 163 -38.00 25.29 -10.34
N ASN A 164 -37.93 24.12 -9.69
CA ASN A 164 -39.10 23.35 -9.29
C ASN A 164 -39.96 24.08 -8.23
N THR A 165 -39.32 24.74 -7.26
CA THR A 165 -40.03 25.57 -6.28
C THR A 165 -40.79 26.69 -6.98
N SER A 166 -40.12 27.45 -7.87
CA SER A 166 -40.76 28.54 -8.61
C SER A 166 -41.92 28.06 -9.51
N LEU A 167 -41.77 26.90 -10.16
CA LEU A 167 -42.84 26.32 -10.98
C LEU A 167 -44.04 25.88 -10.12
N THR A 168 -43.78 25.29 -8.95
CA THR A 168 -44.83 24.91 -8.00
C THR A 168 -45.61 26.12 -7.53
N GLU A 169 -44.93 27.21 -7.15
CA GLU A 169 -45.57 28.47 -6.73
C GLU A 169 -46.46 29.03 -7.84
N LYS A 170 -45.99 29.05 -9.10
CA LYS A 170 -46.78 29.51 -10.24
C LYS A 170 -48.02 28.64 -10.49
N LEU A 171 -47.90 27.32 -10.33
CA LEU A 171 -49.03 26.40 -10.45
C LEU A 171 -50.08 26.64 -9.37
N GLU A 172 -49.66 26.91 -8.13
CA GLU A 172 -50.57 27.24 -7.03
C GLU A 172 -51.30 28.56 -7.28
N GLN A 173 -50.59 29.59 -7.77
CA GLN A 173 -51.20 30.87 -8.16
C GLN A 173 -52.24 30.69 -9.25
N LEU A 174 -51.93 29.92 -10.30
CA LEU A 174 -52.88 29.65 -11.39
C LEU A 174 -54.12 28.92 -10.89
N LYS A 175 -53.97 27.91 -10.02
CA LYS A 175 -55.11 27.22 -9.39
C LYS A 175 -55.98 28.16 -8.56
N ALA A 176 -55.37 29.08 -7.82
CA ALA A 176 -56.11 30.07 -7.02
C ALA A 176 -56.91 31.03 -7.92
N ILE A 177 -56.32 31.49 -9.03
CA ILE A 177 -57.01 32.34 -10.01
C ILE A 177 -58.19 31.60 -10.64
N GLU A 178 -58.00 30.34 -11.05
CA GLU A 178 -59.07 29.50 -11.63
C GLU A 178 -60.24 29.31 -10.65
N ALA A 179 -59.94 29.02 -9.37
CA ALA A 179 -60.97 28.89 -8.35
C ALA A 179 -61.74 30.20 -8.12
N GLN A 180 -61.06 31.35 -8.16
CA GLN A 180 -61.69 32.67 -8.04
C GLN A 180 -62.58 33.00 -9.24
N LEU A 181 -62.18 32.63 -10.46
CA LEU A 181 -62.99 32.84 -11.66
C LEU A 181 -64.26 31.99 -11.62
N ASN A 182 -64.14 30.68 -11.32
CA ASN A 182 -65.29 29.79 -11.21
C ASN A 182 -66.28 30.24 -10.12
N ALA A 183 -65.79 30.84 -9.02
CA ALA A 183 -66.65 31.36 -7.97
C ALA A 183 -67.40 32.66 -8.34
N ARG A 184 -67.00 33.35 -9.42
CA ARG A 184 -67.66 34.58 -9.91
C ARG A 184 -68.74 34.30 -10.95
N ASP A 185 -68.67 33.14 -11.61
CA ASP A 185 -69.61 32.72 -12.66
C ASP A 185 -70.77 31.86 -12.11
N HIS A 186 -70.84 31.70 -10.78
CA HIS A 186 -71.92 31.05 -10.02
C HIS A 186 -72.59 32.05 -9.07
#